data_AF-A0A497R7K1-F1
#
_entry.id   AF-A0A497R7K1-F1
#
_cell.length_a   1.000
_cell.length_b   1.000
_cell.length_c   1.000
_cell.angle_alpha   90.00
_cell.angle_beta   90.00
_cell.angle_gamma   90.00
#
_symmetry.space_group_name_H-M   'P 1'
#
loop_
_entity.id
_entity.type
_entity.pdbx_description
1 polymer ?
#
loop_
_entity_poly.entity_id
_entity_poly.type
_entity_poly.pdbx_seq_one_letter_code
_entity_poly.pdbx_strand_id
1 'polypeptide(L)'
;MSLVFRELTNEEETILQTELDYWLEEKELLSFKKENSFLIAEGKWCELVITTKKVGRFFKENAQISPYSIGITFGEIKNRKILLSLGGAEELCTISRKKLRINETAEQLFLYQRDILSKSIIGYPTHVNKGQKILVTNPQGDCLGVGQLLLSREEVARVENAEKIAVKNLKDLGWYLRKGK
;
A
#
# COMPACT_ATOMS: atom_id res chain seq x y z
N MET A 1 4.00 26.29 -3.90
CA MET A 1 4.96 25.81 -2.88
C MET A 1 5.83 24.78 -3.58
N SER A 2 7.15 24.95 -3.62
CA SER A 2 8.07 24.03 -4.30
C SER A 2 8.30 22.79 -3.44
N LEU A 3 8.22 21.61 -4.03
CA LEU A 3 8.64 20.36 -3.40
C LEU A 3 10.17 20.32 -3.37
N VAL A 4 10.73 19.95 -2.22
CA VAL A 4 12.17 19.75 -2.04
C VAL A 4 12.43 18.26 -1.91
N PHE A 5 13.24 17.70 -2.80
CA PHE A 5 13.59 16.29 -2.74
C PHE A 5 14.88 16.09 -1.93
N ARG A 6 14.94 15.03 -1.13
CA ARG A 6 16.14 14.67 -0.36
C ARG A 6 16.22 13.17 -0.09
N GLU A 7 17.37 12.74 0.40
CA GLU A 7 17.54 11.40 0.94
C GLU A 7 16.81 11.24 2.29
N LEU A 8 16.52 9.99 2.65
CA LEU A 8 15.93 9.65 3.93
C LEU A 8 16.96 9.87 5.05
N THR A 9 16.48 10.30 6.21
CA THR A 9 17.24 10.24 7.46
C THR A 9 17.23 8.81 8.02
N ASN A 10 18.16 8.51 8.94
CA ASN A 10 18.22 7.19 9.61
C ASN A 10 16.89 6.81 10.30
N GLU A 11 16.17 7.79 10.85
CA GLU A 11 14.86 7.56 11.47
C GLU A 11 13.81 7.17 10.41
N GLU A 12 13.75 7.89 9.29
CA GLU A 12 12.84 7.60 8.18
C GLU A 12 13.17 6.25 7.51
N GLU A 13 14.45 5.89 7.40
CA GLU A 13 14.87 4.57 6.94
C GLU A 13 14.37 3.45 7.86
N THR A 14 14.39 3.67 9.18
CA THR A 14 13.86 2.71 10.17
C THR A 14 12.34 2.59 10.06
N ILE A 15 11.64 3.71 9.86
CA ILE A 15 10.18 3.71 9.63
C ILE A 15 9.84 2.95 8.34
N LEU A 16 10.58 3.21 7.27
CA LEU A 16 10.45 2.51 5.99
C LEU A 16 10.69 1.00 6.16
N GLN A 17 11.78 0.61 6.83
CA GLN A 17 12.09 -0.78 7.10
C GLN A 17 10.93 -1.47 7.81
N THR A 18 10.39 -0.85 8.86
CA THR A 18 9.26 -1.39 9.63
C THR A 18 8.00 -1.58 8.76
N GLU A 19 7.70 -0.62 7.88
CA GLU A 19 6.55 -0.75 6.96
C GLU A 19 6.79 -1.85 5.93
N LEU A 20 8.01 -1.97 5.37
CA LEU A 20 8.30 -3.02 4.39
C LEU A 20 8.30 -4.41 5.03
N ASP A 21 8.85 -4.59 6.23
CA ASP A 21 8.79 -5.85 6.99
C ASP A 21 7.36 -6.26 7.32
N TYR A 22 6.46 -5.27 7.47
CA TYR A 22 5.06 -5.56 7.66
C TYR A 22 4.45 -6.18 6.39
N TRP A 23 4.82 -5.74 5.19
CA TRP A 23 4.20 -6.17 3.94
C TRP A 23 4.90 -7.32 3.23
N LEU A 24 6.21 -7.46 3.38
CA LEU A 24 7.07 -8.31 2.55
C LEU A 24 7.78 -9.37 3.38
N GLU A 25 7.93 -10.57 2.82
CA GLU A 25 8.84 -11.57 3.37
C GLU A 25 10.30 -11.22 3.03
N GLU A 26 11.27 -11.78 3.75
CA GLU A 26 12.70 -11.45 3.63
C GLU A 26 13.21 -11.49 2.18
N LYS A 27 12.83 -12.52 1.41
CA LYS A 27 13.23 -12.66 0.01
C LYS A 27 12.63 -11.56 -0.88
N GLU A 28 11.36 -11.22 -0.68
CA GLU A 28 10.63 -10.19 -1.42
C GLU A 28 11.18 -8.80 -1.09
N LEU A 29 11.48 -8.57 0.19
CA LEU A 29 12.13 -7.36 0.67
C LEU A 29 13.50 -7.14 0.02
N LEU A 30 14.33 -8.19 -0.05
CA LEU A 30 15.67 -8.10 -0.63
C LEU A 30 15.60 -7.74 -2.11
N SER A 31 14.72 -8.39 -2.90
CA SER A 31 14.53 -8.04 -4.31
C SER A 31 13.99 -6.63 -4.47
N PHE A 32 12.98 -6.27 -3.66
CA PHE A 32 12.34 -4.95 -3.73
C PHE A 32 13.33 -3.81 -3.44
N LYS A 33 14.18 -3.96 -2.43
CA LYS A 33 15.22 -2.97 -2.10
C LYS A 33 16.39 -2.94 -3.09
N LYS A 34 16.64 -4.04 -3.81
CA LYS A 34 17.66 -4.09 -4.86
C LYS A 34 17.25 -3.28 -6.08
N GLU A 35 15.97 -3.30 -6.43
CA GLU A 35 15.44 -2.65 -7.63
C GLU A 35 15.04 -1.19 -7.39
N ASN A 36 14.63 -0.88 -6.16
CA ASN A 36 14.06 0.42 -5.84
C ASN A 36 14.95 1.29 -4.94
N SER A 37 14.85 2.60 -5.14
CA SER A 37 15.38 3.65 -4.28
C SER A 37 14.22 4.43 -3.68
N PHE A 38 14.42 4.93 -2.47
CA PHE A 38 13.46 5.79 -1.79
C PHE A 38 14.05 7.17 -1.61
N LEU A 39 13.19 8.18 -1.71
CA LEU A 39 13.50 9.59 -1.48
C LEU A 39 12.36 10.22 -0.69
N ILE A 40 12.64 11.34 -0.03
CA ILE A 40 11.61 12.19 0.55
C ILE A 40 11.33 13.34 -0.40
N ALA A 41 10.06 13.61 -0.67
CA ALA A 41 9.56 14.84 -1.24
C ALA A 41 8.92 15.67 -0.13
N GLU A 42 9.61 16.73 0.27
CA GLU A 42 9.22 17.60 1.37
C GLU A 42 8.48 18.81 0.84
N GLY A 43 7.25 19.00 1.32
CA GLY A 43 6.41 20.15 0.98
C GLY A 43 5.47 20.46 2.13
N LYS A 44 4.18 20.52 1.86
CA LYS A 44 3.16 20.59 2.93
C LYS A 44 3.15 19.33 3.80
N TRP A 45 3.50 18.19 3.19
CA TRP A 45 3.57 16.88 3.80
C TRP A 45 4.96 16.28 3.57
N CYS A 46 5.33 15.29 4.38
CA CYS A 46 6.54 14.51 4.21
C CYS A 46 6.20 13.26 3.38
N GLU A 47 6.34 13.35 2.06
CA GLU A 47 6.00 12.25 1.17
C GLU A 47 7.21 11.36 0.92
N LEU A 48 7.03 10.06 1.14
CA LEU A 48 7.97 9.04 0.73
C LEU A 48 7.70 8.67 -0.73
N VAL A 49 8.73 8.79 -1.57
CA VAL A 49 8.66 8.49 -3.01
C VAL A 49 9.53 7.27 -3.30
N ILE A 50 8.99 6.34 -4.08
CA ILE A 50 9.72 5.20 -4.63
C ILE A 50 10.08 5.47 -6.09
N THR A 51 11.30 5.07 -6.46
CA THR A 51 11.81 5.20 -7.82
C THR A 51 12.79 4.07 -8.12
N THR A 52 13.22 3.92 -9.37
CA THR A 52 14.25 2.94 -9.73
C THR A 52 15.61 3.34 -9.14
N LYS A 53 16.51 2.38 -8.88
CA LYS A 53 17.90 2.70 -8.48
C LYS A 53 18.61 3.66 -9.41
N LYS A 54 18.35 3.58 -10.72
CA LYS A 54 18.97 4.45 -11.74
C LYS A 54 18.56 5.91 -11.54
N VAL A 55 17.26 6.16 -11.36
CA VAL A 55 16.74 7.51 -11.11
C VAL A 55 17.17 8.03 -9.74
N GLY A 56 17.13 7.18 -8.71
CA GLY A 56 17.63 7.54 -7.37
C GLY A 56 19.11 7.94 -7.39
N ARG A 57 19.95 7.20 -8.12
CA ARG A 57 21.38 7.55 -8.29
C ARG A 57 21.54 8.88 -9.03
N PHE A 58 20.82 9.05 -10.15
CA PHE A 58 20.86 10.28 -10.92
C PHE A 58 20.50 11.49 -10.04
N PHE A 59 19.49 11.37 -9.18
CA PHE A 59 19.12 12.42 -8.23
C PHE A 59 20.26 12.77 -7.27
N LYS A 60 20.88 11.76 -6.64
CA LYS A 60 21.98 11.97 -5.69
C LYS A 60 23.18 12.68 -6.34
N GLU A 61 23.48 12.32 -7.59
CA GLU A 61 24.55 12.94 -8.37
C GLU A 61 24.21 14.36 -8.86
N ASN A 62 22.91 14.71 -8.93
CA ASN A 62 22.40 15.96 -9.49
C ASN A 62 21.43 16.66 -8.53
N ALA A 63 21.75 16.69 -7.23
CA ALA A 63 20.87 17.15 -6.15
C ALA A 63 20.41 18.62 -6.26
N GLN A 64 20.92 19.38 -7.24
CA GLN A 64 20.49 20.75 -7.52
C GLN A 64 19.25 20.83 -8.42
N ILE A 65 18.78 19.69 -8.98
CA ILE A 65 17.56 19.64 -9.78
C ILE A 65 16.36 19.52 -8.83
N SER A 66 15.38 20.40 -9.02
CA SER A 66 14.09 20.35 -8.31
C SER A 66 13.01 19.84 -9.27
N PRO A 67 12.89 18.52 -9.48
CA PRO A 67 11.91 17.98 -10.40
C PRO A 67 10.48 18.25 -9.91
N TYR A 68 9.51 18.25 -10.84
CA TYR A 68 8.10 18.25 -10.45
C TYR A 68 7.69 16.89 -9.82
N SER A 69 8.24 15.79 -10.37
CA SER A 69 8.09 14.43 -9.83
C SER A 69 9.32 13.59 -10.20
N ILE A 70 9.69 12.63 -9.35
CA ILE A 70 10.84 11.73 -9.56
C ILE A 70 10.49 10.23 -9.42
N GLY A 71 9.20 9.92 -9.26
CA GLY A 71 8.75 8.56 -9.04
C GLY A 71 7.29 8.50 -8.64
N ILE A 72 6.94 7.44 -7.91
CA ILE A 72 5.60 7.18 -7.40
C ILE A 72 5.59 7.51 -5.92
N THR A 73 4.60 8.28 -5.45
CA THR A 73 4.41 8.47 -4.01
C THR A 73 4.09 7.11 -3.40
N PHE A 74 4.94 6.61 -2.51
CA PHE A 74 4.74 5.36 -1.78
C PHE A 74 3.84 5.56 -0.56
N GLY A 75 3.95 6.72 0.09
CA GLY A 75 3.12 7.07 1.24
C GLY A 75 3.53 8.39 1.87
N GLU A 76 2.84 8.78 2.93
CA GLU A 76 3.19 9.94 3.75
C GLU A 76 3.77 9.47 5.08
N ILE A 77 4.89 10.05 5.51
CA ILE A 77 5.42 9.81 6.86
C ILE A 77 4.71 10.76 7.82
N LYS A 78 3.96 10.18 8.76
CA LYS A 78 3.22 10.93 9.78
C LYS A 78 3.21 10.17 11.09
N ASN A 79 3.50 10.87 12.20
CA ASN A 79 3.52 10.28 13.54
C ASN A 79 4.37 9.00 13.62
N ARG A 80 5.57 9.02 13.01
CA ARG A 80 6.52 7.89 12.93
C ARG A 80 5.97 6.63 12.24
N LYS A 81 5.01 6.78 11.33
CA LYS A 81 4.42 5.69 10.55
C LYS A 81 4.25 6.12 9.09
N ILE A 82 4.25 5.15 8.19
CA ILE A 82 3.88 5.39 6.80
C ILE A 82 2.37 5.21 6.63
N LEU A 83 1.72 6.27 6.17
CA LEU A 83 0.36 6.22 5.62
C LEU A 83 0.49 5.87 4.14
N LEU A 84 0.34 4.59 3.85
CA LEU A 84 0.50 4.04 2.51
C LEU A 84 -0.41 4.78 1.50
N SER A 85 0.18 5.20 0.39
CA SER A 85 -0.56 5.77 -0.72
C SER A 85 -1.24 4.65 -1.54
N LEU A 86 -2.02 5.01 -2.55
CA LEU A 86 -2.52 4.01 -3.50
C LEU A 86 -1.38 3.49 -4.39
N GLY A 87 -0.50 4.37 -4.88
CA GLY A 87 0.68 3.95 -5.65
C GLY A 87 1.59 3.01 -4.86
N GLY A 88 1.84 3.27 -3.57
CA GLY A 88 2.61 2.35 -2.72
C GLY A 88 1.90 1.02 -2.48
N ALA A 89 0.56 1.04 -2.36
CA ALA A 89 -0.22 -0.20 -2.27
C ALA A 89 -0.15 -1.01 -3.57
N GLU A 90 -0.20 -0.37 -4.75
CA GLU A 90 -0.04 -1.00 -6.06
C GLU A 90 1.34 -1.65 -6.20
N GLU A 91 2.41 -0.93 -5.84
CA GLU A 91 3.78 -1.45 -5.83
C GLU A 91 3.90 -2.70 -4.94
N LEU A 92 3.40 -2.63 -3.70
CA LEU A 92 3.42 -3.77 -2.78
C LEU A 92 2.53 -4.92 -3.25
N CYS A 93 1.42 -4.63 -3.92
CA CYS A 93 0.53 -5.63 -4.52
C CYS A 93 1.22 -6.45 -5.62
N THR A 94 2.32 -6.02 -6.21
CA THR A 94 3.01 -6.88 -7.20
C THR A 94 3.76 -8.03 -6.52
N ILE A 95 4.21 -7.84 -5.28
CA ILE A 95 5.17 -8.75 -4.62
C ILE A 95 4.68 -9.35 -3.29
N SER A 96 3.84 -8.66 -2.54
CA SER A 96 3.40 -9.11 -1.20
C SER A 96 2.48 -10.33 -1.28
N ARG A 97 2.52 -11.18 -0.25
CA ARG A 97 1.53 -12.27 -0.06
C ARG A 97 0.32 -11.87 0.80
N LYS A 98 0.35 -10.67 1.40
CA LYS A 98 -0.73 -10.15 2.25
C LYS A 98 -1.87 -9.58 1.40
N LYS A 99 -2.47 -10.43 0.57
CA LYS A 99 -3.52 -10.10 -0.40
C LYS A 99 -4.78 -10.90 -0.13
N LEU A 100 -5.90 -10.18 0.01
CA LEU A 100 -7.23 -10.74 0.06
C LEU A 100 -7.88 -10.59 -1.31
N ARG A 101 -8.36 -11.68 -1.88
CA ARG A 101 -9.02 -11.68 -3.18
C ARG A 101 -10.53 -11.68 -3.00
N ILE A 102 -11.21 -10.77 -3.69
CA ILE A 102 -12.67 -10.65 -3.67
C ILE A 102 -13.30 -10.94 -5.02
N ASN A 103 -14.61 -11.21 -5.03
CA ASN A 103 -15.38 -11.39 -6.26
C ASN A 103 -15.67 -10.06 -7.00
N GLU A 104 -16.11 -10.15 -8.25
CA GLU A 104 -16.35 -9.00 -9.14
C GLU A 104 -17.42 -8.03 -8.57
N THR A 105 -18.46 -8.56 -7.93
CA THR A 105 -19.49 -7.70 -7.30
C THR A 105 -18.89 -6.83 -6.20
N ALA A 106 -18.02 -7.41 -5.37
CA ALA A 106 -17.38 -6.69 -4.29
C ALA A 106 -16.27 -5.75 -4.76
N GLU A 107 -15.60 -6.05 -5.87
CA GLU A 107 -14.65 -5.14 -6.51
C GLU A 107 -15.31 -3.79 -6.79
N GLN A 108 -16.45 -3.79 -7.48
CA GLN A 108 -17.19 -2.55 -7.79
C GLN A 108 -17.57 -1.80 -6.50
N LEU A 109 -18.13 -2.50 -5.52
CA LEU A 109 -18.55 -1.91 -4.24
C LEU A 109 -17.37 -1.34 -3.45
N PHE A 110 -16.24 -2.05 -3.40
CA PHE A 110 -15.03 -1.63 -2.72
C PHE A 110 -14.46 -0.35 -3.34
N LEU A 111 -14.44 -0.28 -4.67
CA LEU A 111 -14.08 0.94 -5.41
C LEU A 111 -15.07 2.09 -5.18
N TYR A 112 -16.22 1.86 -4.55
CA TYR A 112 -17.16 2.89 -4.08
C TYR A 112 -17.14 3.09 -2.55
N GLN A 113 -16.00 2.82 -1.89
CA GLN A 113 -15.79 2.97 -0.44
C GLN A 113 -16.63 2.02 0.43
N ARG A 114 -17.18 0.95 -0.13
CA ARG A 114 -17.87 -0.05 0.70
C ARG A 114 -16.87 -0.99 1.35
N ASP A 115 -17.24 -1.41 2.55
CA ASP A 115 -16.59 -2.51 3.23
C ASP A 115 -16.90 -3.86 2.55
N ILE A 116 -16.06 -4.86 2.80
CA ILE A 116 -16.15 -6.18 2.16
C ILE A 116 -16.88 -7.12 3.09
N LEU A 117 -17.95 -7.74 2.58
CA LEU A 117 -18.70 -8.78 3.29
C LEU A 117 -17.96 -10.12 3.24
N SER A 118 -18.16 -10.98 4.25
CA SER A 118 -17.51 -12.30 4.30
C SER A 118 -17.77 -13.13 3.04
N LYS A 119 -19.00 -13.10 2.50
CA LYS A 119 -19.40 -13.81 1.27
C LYS A 119 -18.65 -13.39 0.00
N SER A 120 -18.06 -12.20 0.02
CA SER A 120 -17.37 -11.63 -1.12
C SER A 120 -15.93 -12.11 -1.25
N ILE A 121 -15.38 -12.77 -0.22
CA ILE A 121 -13.99 -13.21 -0.19
C ILE A 121 -13.87 -14.56 -0.92
N ILE A 122 -13.05 -14.59 -1.96
CA ILE A 122 -12.76 -15.80 -2.77
C ILE A 122 -11.31 -16.28 -2.62
N GLY A 123 -10.49 -15.54 -1.88
CA GLY A 123 -9.13 -15.94 -1.50
C GLY A 123 -8.70 -15.21 -0.23
N TYR A 124 -8.32 -15.98 0.78
CA TYR A 124 -7.90 -15.46 2.08
C TYR A 124 -6.47 -15.94 2.39
N PRO A 125 -5.50 -15.04 2.66
CA PRO A 125 -4.11 -15.44 2.86
C PRO A 125 -3.92 -16.08 4.25
N THR A 126 -2.98 -17.01 4.35
CA THR A 126 -2.77 -17.85 5.55
C THR A 126 -2.00 -17.16 6.68
N HIS A 127 -1.27 -16.09 6.39
CA HIS A 127 -0.32 -15.47 7.32
C HIS A 127 -0.77 -14.08 7.82
N VAL A 128 -2.08 -13.89 7.97
CA VAL A 128 -2.65 -12.61 8.41
C VAL A 128 -3.70 -12.80 9.49
N ASN A 129 -3.72 -11.88 10.43
CA ASN A 129 -4.58 -11.90 11.61
C ASN A 129 -5.60 -10.77 11.58
N LYS A 130 -6.70 -10.94 12.31
CA LYS A 130 -7.67 -9.89 12.58
C LYS A 130 -6.99 -8.62 13.11
N GLY A 131 -7.49 -7.47 12.68
CA GLY A 131 -6.95 -6.14 12.99
C GLY A 131 -5.81 -5.68 12.08
N GLN A 132 -5.17 -6.60 11.34
CA GLN A 132 -4.11 -6.26 10.40
C GLN A 132 -4.65 -5.59 9.13
N LYS A 133 -3.84 -4.69 8.56
CA LYS A 133 -4.06 -4.17 7.21
C LYS A 133 -3.80 -5.26 6.17
N ILE A 134 -4.54 -5.22 5.09
CA ILE A 134 -4.45 -6.17 3.98
C ILE A 134 -4.55 -5.45 2.65
N LEU A 135 -3.85 -5.93 1.62
CA LEU A 135 -4.06 -5.50 0.24
C LEU A 135 -5.30 -6.23 -0.29
N VAL A 136 -6.16 -5.51 -1.01
CA VAL A 136 -7.37 -6.07 -1.60
C VAL A 136 -7.18 -6.17 -3.10
N THR A 137 -7.46 -7.33 -3.68
CA THR A 137 -7.35 -7.56 -5.12
C THR A 137 -8.65 -8.08 -5.72
N ASN A 138 -8.87 -7.80 -7.00
CA ASN A 138 -9.93 -8.42 -7.79
C ASN A 138 -9.60 -9.90 -8.11
N PRO A 139 -10.51 -10.66 -8.76
CA PRO A 139 -10.26 -12.06 -9.14
C PRO A 139 -9.00 -12.27 -9.99
N GLN A 140 -8.64 -11.29 -10.82
CA GLN A 140 -7.50 -11.30 -11.73
C GLN A 140 -6.17 -10.99 -11.02
N GLY A 141 -6.23 -10.48 -9.78
CA GLY A 141 -5.06 -10.14 -8.97
C GLY A 141 -4.67 -8.66 -9.03
N ASP A 142 -5.45 -7.82 -9.70
CA ASP A 142 -5.19 -6.39 -9.76
C ASP A 142 -5.45 -5.76 -8.38
N CYS A 143 -4.57 -4.84 -7.99
CA CYS A 143 -4.69 -4.15 -6.71
C CYS A 143 -5.86 -3.16 -6.73
N LEU A 144 -6.77 -3.26 -5.77
CA LEU A 144 -7.89 -2.33 -5.61
C LEU A 144 -7.64 -1.30 -4.51
N GLY A 145 -6.77 -1.63 -3.55
CA GLY A 145 -6.42 -0.76 -2.44
C GLY A 145 -6.10 -1.51 -1.15
N VAL A 146 -6.37 -0.86 -0.02
CA VAL A 146 -6.01 -1.32 1.32
C VAL A 146 -7.25 -1.45 2.19
N GLY A 147 -7.39 -2.57 2.87
CA GLY A 147 -8.40 -2.82 3.88
C GLY A 147 -7.82 -3.14 5.26
N GLN A 148 -8.68 -3.30 6.25
CA GLN A 148 -8.36 -3.82 7.58
C GLN A 148 -9.24 -5.03 7.89
N LEU A 149 -8.62 -6.15 8.24
CA LEU A 149 -9.32 -7.38 8.58
C LEU A 149 -10.13 -7.21 9.87
N LEU A 150 -11.44 -7.41 9.81
CA LEU A 150 -12.34 -7.44 10.96
C LEU A 150 -12.69 -8.86 11.39
N LEU A 151 -12.52 -9.84 10.50
CA LEU A 151 -12.69 -11.26 10.77
C LEU A 151 -11.40 -12.02 10.40
N SER A 152 -11.07 -13.06 11.17
CA SER A 152 -10.04 -14.03 10.80
C SER A 152 -10.52 -14.96 9.69
N ARG A 153 -9.60 -15.75 9.12
CA ARG A 153 -9.93 -16.76 8.11
C ARG A 153 -10.95 -17.78 8.64
N GLU A 154 -10.76 -18.23 9.88
CA GLU A 154 -11.62 -19.21 10.55
C GLU A 154 -12.99 -18.60 10.84
N GLU A 155 -13.04 -17.34 11.24
CA GLU A 155 -14.30 -16.61 11.41
C GLU A 155 -15.04 -16.52 10.07
N VAL A 156 -14.38 -16.10 8.98
CA VAL A 156 -14.97 -16.03 7.63
C VAL A 156 -15.55 -17.39 7.19
N ALA A 157 -14.82 -18.48 7.41
CA ALA A 157 -15.24 -19.83 7.03
C ALA A 157 -16.45 -20.36 7.84
N ARG A 158 -16.69 -19.83 9.04
CA ARG A 158 -17.76 -20.27 9.95
C ARG A 158 -18.93 -19.30 10.00
N VAL A 159 -18.88 -18.19 9.27
CA VAL A 159 -19.95 -17.19 9.30
C VAL A 159 -21.23 -17.79 8.71
N GLU A 160 -22.24 -18.00 9.54
CA GLU A 160 -23.59 -18.39 9.12
C GLU A 160 -24.29 -17.25 8.37
N ASN A 161 -24.08 -16.00 8.80
CA ASN A 161 -24.61 -14.81 8.14
C ASN A 161 -23.61 -14.20 7.16
N ALA A 162 -23.73 -14.60 5.90
CA ALA A 162 -22.88 -14.20 4.78
C ALA A 162 -22.75 -12.65 4.58
N GLU A 163 -23.56 -11.85 5.27
CA GLU A 163 -23.56 -10.37 5.21
C GLU A 163 -22.74 -9.69 6.32
N LYS A 164 -21.99 -10.46 7.11
CA LYS A 164 -21.09 -9.87 8.10
C LYS A 164 -19.92 -9.17 7.42
N ILE A 165 -19.61 -7.95 7.85
CA ILE A 165 -18.43 -7.22 7.35
C ILE A 165 -17.16 -7.94 7.82
N ALA A 166 -16.36 -8.38 6.86
CA ALA A 166 -15.10 -9.08 7.09
C ALA A 166 -13.89 -8.16 6.97
N VAL A 167 -13.96 -7.13 6.13
CA VAL A 167 -12.85 -6.18 5.93
C VAL A 167 -13.38 -4.77 5.81
N LYS A 168 -12.82 -3.87 6.62
CA LYS A 168 -13.08 -2.44 6.53
C LYS A 168 -12.26 -1.82 5.40
N ASN A 169 -12.86 -1.00 4.55
CA ASN A 169 -12.15 -0.25 3.53
C ASN A 169 -11.39 0.92 4.16
N LEU A 170 -10.08 0.99 3.94
CA LEU A 170 -9.24 2.11 4.38
C LEU A 170 -8.95 3.09 3.24
N LYS A 171 -8.65 2.57 2.05
CA LYS A 171 -8.36 3.35 0.84
C LYS A 171 -8.56 2.47 -0.40
N ASP A 172 -9.23 3.01 -1.42
CA ASP A 172 -9.49 2.32 -2.69
C ASP A 172 -9.11 3.18 -3.90
N LEU A 173 -8.83 2.56 -5.04
CA LEU A 173 -8.46 3.25 -6.29
C LEU A 173 -9.53 4.23 -6.79
N GLY A 174 -10.81 3.98 -6.50
CA GLY A 174 -11.88 4.91 -6.83
C GLY A 174 -11.72 6.28 -6.15
N TRP A 175 -10.86 6.40 -5.13
CA TRP A 175 -10.47 7.69 -4.55
C TRP A 175 -9.92 8.66 -5.60
N TYR A 176 -9.13 8.19 -6.58
CA TYR A 176 -8.59 9.05 -7.64
C TYR A 176 -9.70 9.73 -8.46
N LEU A 177 -10.81 9.02 -8.72
CA LEU A 177 -11.94 9.56 -9.47
C LEU A 177 -12.83 10.49 -8.64
N ARG A 178 -12.94 10.26 -7.32
CA ARG A 178 -13.84 11.04 -6.44
C ARG A 178 -13.22 12.27 -5.82
N LYS A 179 -11.95 12.15 -5.43
CA LYS A 179 -11.27 13.09 -4.52
C LYS A 179 -9.85 13.45 -4.94
N GLY A 180 -9.41 13.04 -6.13
CA GLY A 180 -8.08 13.32 -6.69
C GLY A 180 -7.83 14.83 -6.88
N LYS A 181 -7.57 15.52 -5.77
CA LYS A 181 -7.11 16.90 -5.67
C LYS A 181 -5.92 16.95 -4.75
#